data_AF-A0AB34YA62-F1
#
_entry.id   AF-A0AB34YA62-F1
#
_cell.length_a   1.000
_cell.length_b   1.000
_cell.length_c   1.000
_cell.angle_alpha   90.00
_cell.angle_beta   90.00
_cell.angle_gamma   90.00
#
_symmetry.space_group_name_H-M   'P 1'
#
loop_
_entity.id
_entity.type
_entity.pdbx_description
1 polymer ?
#
loop_
_entity_poly.entity_id
_entity_poly.type
_entity_poly.pdbx_seq_one_letter_code
_entity_poly.pdbx_strand_id
1 'polypeptide(L)' 'MNESKKEGINMHHENDNEADLLMGVEPIAKYLGVTRRQAYRLVYDKIMPSFKLGGTVAARRSSLKKWMEGLEAEHAA' A
#
# COMPACT_ATOMS: atom_id res chain seq x y z
N MET A 1 18.68 -27.17 40.34
CA MET A 1 17.62 -26.15 40.20
C MET A 1 18.00 -25.25 39.04
N ASN A 2 17.54 -25.53 37.83
CA ASN A 2 17.60 -24.62 36.68
C ASN A 2 16.68 -25.17 35.61
N GLU A 3 15.41 -24.77 35.69
CA GLU A 3 14.44 -25.04 34.63
C GLU A 3 13.56 -23.80 34.50
N SER A 4 13.98 -22.92 33.61
CA SER A 4 13.23 -21.74 33.23
C SER A 4 13.43 -21.50 31.74
N LYS A 5 13.02 -22.49 30.95
CA LYS A 5 12.55 -22.21 29.58
C LYS A 5 11.05 -21.94 29.68
N LYS A 6 10.71 -20.67 29.93
CA LYS A 6 9.37 -20.17 29.59
C LYS A 6 9.34 -20.04 28.08
N GLU A 7 8.77 -21.03 27.40
CA GLU A 7 8.32 -20.89 26.04
C GLU A 7 7.19 -19.87 26.02
N GLY A 8 7.53 -18.62 25.74
CA GLY A 8 6.56 -17.60 25.39
C GLY A 8 6.05 -17.90 23.98
N ILE A 9 4.87 -18.50 23.89
CA ILE A 9 4.11 -18.59 22.64
C ILE A 9 3.79 -17.15 22.23
N ASN A 10 4.57 -16.60 21.32
CA ASN A 10 4.30 -15.30 20.73
C ASN A 10 3.22 -15.48 19.65
N MET A 11 1.96 -15.49 20.08
CA MET A 11 0.81 -15.42 19.17
C MET A 11 0.75 -14.01 18.56
N HIS A 12 1.49 -13.82 17.48
CA HIS A 12 1.27 -12.72 16.55
C HIS A 12 -0.11 -12.90 15.93
N HIS A 13 -1.11 -12.19 16.48
CA HIS A 13 -2.37 -12.01 15.79
C HIS A 13 -2.14 -10.99 14.68
N GLU A 14 -1.75 -11.48 13.51
CA GLU A 14 -1.75 -10.70 12.28
C GLU A 14 -3.22 -10.39 11.95
N ASN A 15 -3.65 -9.17 12.28
CA ASN A 15 -4.88 -8.65 11.70
C ASN A 15 -4.56 -8.36 10.22
N ASP A 16 -4.71 -9.38 9.36
CA ASP A 16 -4.40 -9.35 7.92
C ASP A 16 -5.23 -8.35 7.09
N ASN A 17 -6.14 -7.62 7.74
CA ASN A 17 -6.87 -6.53 7.12
C ASN A 17 -6.04 -5.25 7.16
N GLU A 18 -4.98 -5.18 6.33
CA GLU A 18 -4.34 -3.89 6.04
C GLU A 18 -5.40 -2.89 5.55
N ALA A 19 -5.45 -1.70 6.16
CA ALA A 19 -6.44 -0.69 5.82
C ALA A 19 -6.38 -0.30 4.33
N ASP A 20 -7.55 -0.12 3.71
CA ASP A 20 -7.67 0.25 2.29
C ASP A 20 -7.06 1.61 1.98
N LEU A 21 -7.02 2.53 2.95
CA LEU A 21 -6.48 3.88 2.79
C LEU A 21 -4.95 3.90 2.93
N LEU A 22 -4.27 4.38 1.89
CA LEU A 22 -2.84 4.69 1.89
C LEU A 22 -2.64 6.21 2.06
N MET A 23 -2.04 6.61 3.17
CA MET A 23 -1.76 8.01 3.48
C MET A 23 -0.31 8.38 3.17
N GLY A 24 -0.10 9.33 2.28
CA GLY A 24 1.21 9.80 1.86
C GLY A 24 1.84 8.95 0.77
N VAL A 25 2.95 9.45 0.22
CA VAL A 25 3.60 8.82 -0.94
C VAL A 25 4.31 7.51 -0.58
N GLU A 26 4.80 7.36 0.65
CA GLU A 26 5.61 6.20 1.05
C GLU A 26 4.77 4.90 1.07
N PRO A 27 3.58 4.85 1.71
CA PRO A 27 2.72 3.67 1.62
C PRO A 27 2.22 3.39 0.19
N ILE A 28 1.97 4.44 -0.60
CA ILE A 28 1.59 4.29 -2.02
C ILE A 28 2.74 3.65 -2.82
N ALA A 29 3.96 4.14 -2.66
CA ALA A 29 5.14 3.63 -3.34
C ALA A 29 5.42 2.17 -2.95
N LYS A 30 5.32 1.86 -1.66
CA LYS A 30 5.45 0.49 -1.13
C LYS A 30 4.39 -0.44 -1.71
N TYR A 31 3.13 0.00 -1.77
CA TYR A 31 2.03 -0.81 -2.32
C TYR A 31 2.20 -1.09 -3.81
N LEU A 32 2.64 -0.10 -4.59
CA LEU A 32 2.86 -0.23 -6.03
C LEU A 32 4.19 -0.91 -6.39
N GLY A 33 5.09 -1.14 -5.43
CA GLY A 33 6.42 -1.69 -5.70
C GLY A 33 7.34 -0.74 -6.49
N VAL A 34 7.16 0.58 -6.35
CA VAL A 34 7.94 1.60 -7.08
C VAL A 34 8.69 2.52 -6.13
N THR A 35 9.65 3.30 -6.64
CA THR A 35 10.32 4.32 -5.83
C THR A 35 9.38 5.47 -5.47
N ARG A 36 9.63 6.15 -4.33
CA ARG A 36 8.92 7.39 -3.98
C ARG A 36 8.88 8.43 -5.11
N ARG A 37 10.00 8.57 -5.84
CA ARG A 37 10.10 9.52 -6.96
C ARG A 37 9.12 9.15 -8.08
N GLN A 38 9.00 7.87 -8.42
CA GLN A 38 8.03 7.39 -9.41
C GLN A 38 6.60 7.59 -8.91
N ALA A 39 6.31 7.27 -7.65
CA ALA A 39 5.00 7.50 -7.06
C ALA A 39 4.61 8.99 -7.07
N TYR A 40 5.55 9.92 -6.75
CA TYR A 40 5.29 11.35 -6.89
C TYR A 40 4.96 11.76 -8.32
N ARG A 41 5.69 11.24 -9.32
CA ARG A 41 5.37 11.51 -10.73
C ARG A 41 3.97 11.04 -11.09
N LEU A 42 3.61 9.81 -10.75
CA LEU A 42 2.28 9.26 -11.01
C LEU A 42 1.17 10.11 -10.37
N VAL A 43 1.39 10.63 -9.16
CA VAL A 43 0.46 11.51 -8.45
C VAL A 43 0.37 12.89 -9.10
N TYR A 44 1.51 13.55 -9.35
CA TYR A 44 1.52 14.94 -9.85
C TYR A 44 1.07 15.03 -11.31
N ASP A 45 1.43 14.04 -12.12
CA ASP A 45 1.01 13.92 -13.51
C ASP A 45 -0.43 13.38 -13.62
N LYS A 46 -1.10 13.11 -12.49
CA LYS A 46 -2.48 12.59 -12.38
C LYS A 46 -2.71 11.29 -13.16
N ILE A 47 -1.67 10.46 -13.25
CA ILE A 47 -1.69 9.18 -13.96
C ILE A 47 -2.40 8.09 -13.14
N MET A 48 -2.21 8.11 -11.82
CA MET A 48 -2.84 7.14 -10.90
C MET A 48 -4.01 7.77 -10.12
N PRO A 49 -5.01 6.98 -9.69
CA PRO A 49 -6.08 7.46 -8.84
C PRO A 49 -5.54 7.88 -7.46
N SER A 50 -5.66 9.16 -7.15
CA SER A 50 -5.27 9.74 -5.87
C SER A 50 -6.12 10.96 -5.52
N PHE A 51 -6.14 11.36 -4.25
CA PHE A 51 -6.87 12.53 -3.75
C PHE A 51 -6.12 13.20 -2.59
N LYS A 52 -6.55 14.41 -2.20
CA LYS A 52 -6.01 15.10 -1.02
C LYS A 52 -6.85 14.79 0.21
N LEU A 53 -6.21 14.44 1.32
CA LEU A 53 -6.84 14.22 2.62
C LEU A 53 -5.94 14.79 3.72
N GLY A 54 -6.45 15.77 4.48
CA GLY A 54 -5.68 16.45 5.54
C GLY A 54 -4.38 17.09 5.04
N GLY A 55 -4.38 17.66 3.83
CA GLY A 55 -3.19 18.26 3.20
C GLY A 55 -2.21 17.27 2.56
N THR A 56 -2.37 15.97 2.85
CA THR A 56 -1.50 14.91 2.33
C THR A 56 -2.14 14.22 1.13
N VAL A 57 -1.34 13.67 0.21
CA VAL A 57 -1.88 12.81 -0.85
C VAL A 57 -2.31 11.47 -0.25
N ALA A 58 -3.44 10.95 -0.69
CA ALA A 58 -3.93 9.65 -0.33
C ALA A 58 -4.41 8.88 -1.56
N ALA A 59 -4.42 7.56 -1.46
CA ALA A 59 -5.02 6.67 -2.44
C ALA A 59 -5.65 5.48 -1.72
N ARG A 60 -6.63 4.84 -2.36
CA ARG A 60 -7.17 3.56 -1.85
C ARG A 60 -6.54 2.40 -2.60
N ARG A 61 -6.14 1.34 -1.89
CA ARG A 61 -5.61 0.10 -2.47
C ARG A 61 -6.58 -0.48 -3.49
N SER A 62 -7.86 -0.53 -3.13
CA SER A 62 -8.96 -0.98 -3.99
C SER A 62 -9.05 -0.20 -5.31
N SER A 63 -8.78 1.10 -5.29
CA SER A 63 -8.81 1.95 -6.49
C SER A 63 -7.56 1.75 -7.35
N LEU A 64 -6.39 1.63 -6.73
CA LEU A 64 -5.14 1.35 -7.43
C LEU A 64 -5.14 -0.02 -8.09
N LYS A 65 -5.70 -1.04 -7.43
CA LYS A 65 -5.86 -2.38 -7.99
C LYS A 65 -6.69 -2.36 -9.27
N LYS A 66 -7.90 -1.77 -9.22
CA LYS A 66 -8.78 -1.65 -10.39
C LYS A 66 -8.13 -0.89 -11.54
N TRP A 67 -7.35 0.13 -11.21
CA TRP A 67 -6.61 0.91 -12.20
C TRP A 67 -5.54 0.05 -12.91
N MET A 68 -4.75 -0.73 -12.17
CA MET A 68 -3.75 -1.63 -12.75
C MET A 68 -4.41 -2.73 -13.59
N GLU A 69 -5.49 -3.34 -13.12
CA GLU A 69 -6.28 -4.31 -13.89
C GLU A 69 -6.76 -3.72 -15.24
N GLY A 70 -7.18 -2.45 -15.23
CA GLY A 70 -7.56 -1.74 -16.45
C GLY A 70 -6.38 -1.54 -17.41
N LEU A 71 -5.22 -1.11 -16.91
CA LEU A 71 -4.02 -0.95 -17.72
C LEU A 71 -3.55 -2.28 -18.33
N GLU A 72 -3.57 -3.36 -17.54
CA GLU A 72 -3.21 -4.70 -18.03
C GLU A 72 -4.15 -5.16 -19.14
N ALA A 73 -5.47 -4.95 -18.98
CA ALA A 73 -6.45 -5.29 -20.01
C ALA A 73 -6.27 -4.50 -21.31
N GLU A 74 -5.94 -3.20 -21.22
CA GLU A 74 -5.68 -2.35 -22.38
C GLU A 74 -4.43 -2.79 -23.17
N HIS A 75 -3.38 -3.24 -22.48
CA HIS A 75 -2.10 -3.60 -23.10
C HIS A 75 -1.97 -5.09 -23.46
N ALA A 76 -2.92 -5.93 -23.02
CA ALA A 76 -2.99 -7.34 -23.39
C ALA A 76 -3.71 -7.59 -24.73
N ALA A 77 -4.31 -6.56 -25.34
CA ALA A 77 -5.03 -6.59 -26.62
C ALA A 77 -4.11 -6.19 -27.79
#